data_AF-A0A800F3F6-F1
#
_entry.id   AF-A0A800F3F6-F1
#
_cell.length_a   1.000
_cell.length_b   1.000
_cell.length_c   1.000
_cell.angle_alpha   90.00
_cell.angle_beta   90.00
_cell.angle_gamma   90.00
#
_symmetry.space_group_name_H-M   'P 1'
#
loop_
_entity.id
_entity.type
_entity.pdbx_description
1 polymer ?
#
loop_
_entity_poly.entity_id
_entity_poly.type
_entity_poly.pdbx_seq_one_letter_code
_entity_poly.pdbx_strand_id
1 'polypeptide(L)'
;MGDNIVLSPADGKVVVIEKTMPDEYLKGARIQVSIFMSPLNIHINRAPISGEVSYHKYHEGKYFLAYHPKSSKENEHNTYAIKNNKTEIMLKQIAGKMARRILYYAQPGQQLKQNDEIGFIRFGSRV
;
A
#
# COMPACT_ATOMS: atom_id res chain seq x y z
N MET A 1 12.27 -16.68 -1.79
CA MET A 1 12.27 -15.26 -1.38
C MET A 1 13.69 -14.89 -0.99
N GLY A 2 14.10 -13.64 -1.20
CA GLY A 2 15.50 -13.23 -1.05
C GLY A 2 15.64 -11.88 -0.37
N ASP A 3 16.69 -11.74 0.44
CA ASP A 3 16.88 -10.58 1.34
C ASP A 3 17.42 -9.32 0.67
N ASN A 4 17.65 -9.37 -0.65
CA ASN A 4 18.17 -8.27 -1.47
C ASN A 4 17.22 -7.89 -2.61
N ILE A 5 15.97 -8.39 -2.58
CA ILE A 5 14.94 -8.06 -3.56
C ILE A 5 13.69 -7.55 -2.86
N VAL A 6 13.02 -6.59 -3.49
CA VAL A 6 11.72 -6.07 -3.08
C VAL A 6 10.69 -6.63 -4.05
N LEU A 7 9.70 -7.37 -3.55
CA LEU A 7 8.61 -7.87 -4.39
C LEU A 7 7.58 -6.78 -4.64
N SER A 8 6.86 -6.90 -5.77
CA SER A 8 5.68 -6.07 -5.99
C SER A 8 4.65 -6.37 -4.90
N PRO A 9 4.12 -5.35 -4.19
CA PRO A 9 3.10 -5.56 -3.17
C PRO A 9 1.70 -5.81 -3.76
N ALA A 10 1.51 -5.63 -5.07
CA ALA A 10 0.21 -5.72 -5.73
C ALA A 10 0.34 -6.14 -7.19
N ASP A 11 -0.71 -6.76 -7.73
CA ASP A 11 -0.88 -6.96 -9.17
C ASP A 11 -1.38 -5.67 -9.84
N GLY A 12 -0.82 -5.33 -10.99
CA GLY A 12 -1.27 -4.16 -11.73
C GLY A 12 -0.19 -3.59 -12.66
N LYS A 13 -0.35 -2.32 -12.99
CA LYS A 13 0.58 -1.58 -13.84
C LYS A 13 1.29 -0.50 -13.04
N VAL A 14 2.62 -0.41 -13.16
CA VAL A 14 3.37 0.74 -12.62
C VAL A 14 2.98 1.98 -13.41
N VAL A 15 2.48 3.00 -12.72
CA VAL A 15 2.00 4.26 -13.32
C VAL A 15 2.81 5.48 -12.91
N VAL A 16 3.58 5.39 -11.82
CA VAL A 16 4.47 6.46 -11.33
C VAL A 16 5.76 5.83 -10.80
N ILE A 17 6.90 6.41 -11.17
CA ILE A 17 8.20 6.21 -10.50
C ILE A 17 8.83 7.59 -10.38
N GLU A 18 8.91 8.14 -9.17
CA GLU A 18 9.45 9.48 -8.96
C GLU A 18 10.10 9.65 -7.59
N LYS A 19 10.92 10.69 -7.45
CA LYS A 19 11.45 11.10 -6.15
C LYS A 19 10.40 12.01 -5.49
N THR A 20 9.92 11.60 -4.32
CA THR A 20 8.92 12.33 -3.55
C THR A 20 9.39 12.53 -2.12
N MET A 21 8.71 13.40 -1.39
CA MET A 21 8.87 13.56 0.04
C MET A 21 7.61 12.98 0.70
N PRO A 22 7.69 11.81 1.38
CA PRO A 22 6.55 11.22 2.04
C PRO A 22 5.91 12.21 3.00
N ASP A 23 4.58 12.23 3.00
CA ASP A 23 3.76 13.11 3.85
C ASP A 23 3.48 12.50 5.23
N GLU A 24 3.85 11.23 5.43
CA GLU A 24 3.59 10.48 6.64
C GLU A 24 4.76 9.55 6.99
N TYR A 25 5.04 9.42 8.29
CA TYR A 25 5.97 8.50 8.93
C TYR A 25 7.45 8.57 8.48
N LEU A 26 7.74 8.23 7.22
CA LEU A 26 9.09 8.28 6.66
C LEU A 26 9.55 9.73 6.47
N LYS A 27 10.79 10.01 6.89
CA LYS A 27 11.41 11.34 6.76
C LYS A 27 12.40 11.40 5.60
N GLY A 28 12.43 12.55 4.92
CA GLY A 28 13.36 12.84 3.82
C GLY A 28 12.91 12.25 2.48
N ALA A 29 13.63 12.61 1.42
CA ALA A 29 13.26 12.18 0.07
C ALA A 29 13.34 10.66 -0.10
N ARG A 30 12.38 10.10 -0.84
CA ARG A 30 12.26 8.66 -1.17
C ARG A 30 11.87 8.49 -2.63
N ILE A 31 12.07 7.30 -3.16
CA ILE A 31 11.50 6.91 -4.46
C ILE A 31 10.12 6.31 -4.20
N GLN A 32 9.11 6.90 -4.82
CA GLN A 32 7.75 6.37 -4.85
C GLN A 32 7.58 5.53 -6.10
N VAL A 33 6.98 4.35 -5.93
CA VAL A 33 6.50 3.50 -7.02
C VAL A 33 5.01 3.29 -6.82
N SER A 34 4.19 3.77 -7.76
CA SER A 34 2.74 3.61 -7.71
C SER A 34 2.28 2.55 -8.68
N ILE A 35 1.49 1.60 -8.18
CA ILE A 35 0.92 0.49 -8.95
C ILE A 35 -0.59 0.70 -9.02
N PHE A 36 -1.10 0.84 -10.23
CA PHE A 36 -2.53 0.89 -10.48
C PHE A 36 -3.10 -0.51 -10.66
N MET A 37 -4.02 -0.88 -9.78
CA MET A 37 -4.80 -2.12 -9.85
C MET A 37 -6.10 -1.83 -10.60
N SER A 38 -6.25 -2.38 -11.80
CA SER A 38 -7.50 -2.32 -12.55
C SER A 38 -8.55 -3.25 -11.91
N PRO A 39 -9.87 -3.06 -12.18
CA PRO A 39 -10.92 -3.95 -11.67
C PRO A 39 -10.74 -5.45 -11.98
N LEU A 40 -9.94 -5.79 -12.99
CA LEU A 40 -9.66 -7.17 -13.39
C LEU A 40 -8.48 -7.78 -12.64
N ASN A 41 -7.72 -7.00 -11.86
CA ASN A 41 -6.61 -7.50 -11.07
C ASN A 41 -7.09 -8.12 -9.75
N ILE A 42 -6.26 -8.98 -9.16
CA ILE A 42 -6.51 -9.50 -7.81
C ILE A 42 -6.17 -8.39 -6.82
N HIS A 43 -7.12 -8.01 -5.97
CA HIS A 43 -6.98 -6.89 -5.04
C HIS A 43 -6.34 -7.25 -3.70
N ILE A 44 -5.52 -8.31 -3.69
CA ILE A 44 -4.69 -8.68 -2.54
C ILE A 44 -3.47 -7.79 -2.54
N ASN A 45 -3.12 -7.26 -1.36
CA ASN A 45 -1.85 -6.58 -1.14
C ASN A 45 -0.96 -7.44 -0.24
N ARG A 46 0.32 -7.50 -0.60
CA ARG A 46 1.31 -8.39 0.02
C ARG A 46 2.50 -7.62 0.57
N ALA A 47 3.16 -8.20 1.57
CA ALA A 47 4.39 -7.67 2.14
C ALA A 47 5.52 -7.72 1.09
N PRO A 48 6.11 -6.58 0.68
CA PRO A 48 7.15 -6.57 -0.34
C PRO A 48 8.50 -7.08 0.18
N ILE A 49 8.69 -7.09 1.51
CA ILE A 49 9.88 -7.56 2.22
C ILE A 49 9.47 -8.29 3.49
N SER A 50 10.35 -9.17 3.99
CA SER A 50 10.24 -9.71 5.35
C SER A 50 10.68 -8.66 6.37
N GLY A 51 9.99 -8.56 7.50
CA GLY A 51 10.32 -7.62 8.56
C GLY A 51 9.18 -7.40 9.56
N GLU A 52 9.42 -6.46 10.47
CA GLU A 52 8.45 -6.03 11.47
C GLU A 52 7.60 -4.89 10.92
N VAL A 53 6.29 -4.91 11.16
CA VAL A 53 5.43 -3.77 10.90
C VAL A 53 5.78 -2.67 11.90
N SER A 54 6.45 -1.62 11.43
CA SER A 54 6.93 -0.51 12.26
C SER A 54 5.92 0.62 12.40
N TYR A 55 4.94 0.67 11.50
CA TYR A 55 3.91 1.70 11.48
C TYR A 55 2.63 1.18 10.84
N HIS A 56 1.49 1.66 11.35
CA HIS A 56 0.19 1.49 10.75
C HIS A 56 -0.67 2.72 11.07
N LYS A 57 -1.39 3.23 10.07
CA LYS A 57 -2.44 4.22 10.28
C LYS A 57 -3.49 4.15 9.17
N TYR A 58 -4.74 4.03 9.59
CA TYR A 58 -5.90 4.14 8.72
C TYR A 58 -6.39 5.59 8.65
N HIS A 59 -6.82 6.01 7.46
CA HIS A 59 -7.33 7.35 7.18
C HIS A 59 -8.66 7.26 6.46
N GLU A 60 -9.70 7.77 7.11
CA GLU A 60 -11.00 7.97 6.47
C GLU A 60 -10.88 9.03 5.37
N GLY A 61 -11.60 8.85 4.26
CA GLY A 61 -11.54 9.80 3.15
C GLY A 61 -12.70 9.69 2.17
N LYS A 62 -12.57 10.41 1.07
CA LYS A 62 -13.54 10.51 -0.03
C LYS A 62 -13.32 9.38 -1.06
N TYR A 63 -14.10 9.38 -2.14
CA TYR A 63 -14.10 8.33 -3.17
C TYR A 63 -13.85 8.87 -4.58
N PHE A 64 -12.75 9.60 -4.80
CA PHE A 64 -12.30 10.00 -6.13
C PHE A 64 -11.74 8.81 -6.92
N LEU A 65 -11.54 8.96 -8.24
CA LEU A 65 -10.94 7.93 -9.09
C LEU A 65 -9.47 7.72 -8.71
N ALA A 66 -9.05 6.48 -8.42
CA ALA A 66 -7.75 6.18 -7.80
C ALA A 66 -6.51 6.62 -8.58
N TYR A 67 -6.61 6.87 -9.89
CA TYR A 67 -5.49 7.34 -10.71
C TYR A 67 -5.32 8.87 -10.70
N HIS A 68 -6.24 9.62 -10.09
CA HIS A 68 -6.15 11.08 -10.04
C HIS A 68 -5.11 11.51 -8.99
N PRO A 69 -4.23 12.49 -9.26
CA PRO A 69 -3.16 12.88 -8.32
C PRO A 69 -3.64 13.23 -6.90
N LYS A 70 -4.86 13.76 -6.77
CA LYS A 70 -5.49 14.12 -5.49
C LYS A 70 -5.89 12.91 -4.62
N SER A 71 -6.05 11.73 -5.22
CA SER A 71 -6.56 10.55 -4.53
C SER A 71 -5.64 10.06 -3.41
N SER A 72 -4.33 10.24 -3.52
CA SER A 72 -3.41 9.81 -2.45
C SER A 72 -3.59 10.55 -1.12
N LYS A 73 -4.23 11.72 -1.11
CA LYS A 73 -4.44 12.54 0.09
C LYS A 73 -5.90 12.56 0.51
N GLU A 74 -6.81 12.65 -0.45
CA GLU A 74 -8.23 12.85 -0.16
C GLU A 74 -9.04 11.56 -0.11
N ASN A 75 -8.58 10.45 -0.71
CA ASN A 75 -9.34 9.20 -0.64
C ASN A 75 -9.10 8.47 0.67
N GLU A 76 -10.04 7.59 1.01
CA GLU A 76 -9.84 6.55 2.02
C GLU A 76 -8.57 5.79 1.69
N HIS A 77 -7.63 5.79 2.63
CA HIS A 77 -6.35 5.14 2.47
C HIS A 77 -5.81 4.62 3.78
N ASN A 78 -4.83 3.76 3.65
CA ASN A 78 -4.26 3.05 4.75
C ASN A 78 -2.76 2.91 4.55
N THR A 79 -2.00 3.26 5.57
CA THR A 79 -0.54 3.34 5.51
C THR A 79 0.08 2.29 6.42
N TYR A 80 1.06 1.56 5.89
CA TYR A 80 1.94 0.66 6.63
C TYR A 80 3.39 1.02 6.42
N ALA A 81 4.24 0.73 7.40
CA ALA A 81 5.66 0.56 7.13
C ALA A 81 6.13 -0.80 7.64
N ILE A 82 7.00 -1.43 6.85
CA ILE A 82 7.67 -2.68 7.22
C ILE A 82 9.16 -2.36 7.24
N LYS A 83 9.81 -2.66 8.36
CA LYS A 83 11.25 -2.46 8.55
C LYS A 83 11.95 -3.80 8.76
N ASN A 84 13.17 -3.88 8.24
CA ASN A 84 14.13 -4.90 8.62
C ASN A 84 15.51 -4.25 8.85
N ASN A 85 16.54 -5.07 9.07
CA ASN A 85 17.89 -4.57 9.38
C ASN A 85 18.55 -3.78 8.23
N LYS A 86 18.00 -3.80 7.01
CA LYS A 86 18.58 -3.16 5.82
C LYS A 86 17.77 -1.96 5.33
N THR A 87 16.44 -2.04 5.41
CA THR A 87 15.58 -1.04 4.81
C THR A 87 14.23 -0.94 5.50
N GLU A 88 13.52 0.14 5.20
CA GLU A 88 12.16 0.38 5.65
C GLU A 88 11.32 0.87 4.48
N ILE A 89 10.23 0.16 4.20
CA ILE A 89 9.35 0.41 3.07
C ILE A 89 7.98 0.78 3.60
N MET A 90 7.48 1.94 3.16
CA MET A 90 6.12 2.37 3.41
C MET A 90 5.21 1.99 2.25
N LEU A 91 4.05 1.43 2.57
CA LEU A 91 2.99 1.10 1.64
C LEU A 91 1.76 1.98 1.95
N LYS A 92 1.13 2.52 0.90
CA LYS A 92 -0.14 3.24 1.00
C LYS A 92 -1.16 2.55 0.11
N GLN A 93 -2.16 1.90 0.72
CA GLN A 93 -3.31 1.35 0.01
C GLN A 93 -4.32 2.49 -0.18
N ILE A 94 -4.72 2.77 -1.41
CA ILE A 94 -5.64 3.89 -1.71
C ILE A 94 -6.88 3.30 -2.38
N ALA A 95 -8.02 3.43 -1.71
CA ALA A 95 -9.31 3.05 -2.26
C ALA A 95 -9.77 4.08 -3.32
N GLY A 96 -10.54 3.62 -4.30
CA GLY A 96 -11.03 4.44 -5.40
C GLY A 96 -12.56 4.46 -5.46
N LYS A 97 -13.13 5.21 -6.39
CA LYS A 97 -14.60 5.34 -6.54
C LYS A 97 -15.38 3.99 -6.58
N MET A 98 -14.81 2.96 -7.21
CA MET A 98 -15.42 1.62 -7.31
C MET A 98 -15.03 0.68 -6.15
N ALA A 99 -13.81 0.83 -5.63
CA ALA A 99 -13.29 0.02 -4.54
C ALA A 99 -13.41 0.81 -3.23
N ARG A 100 -14.42 0.49 -2.41
CA ARG A 100 -14.88 1.38 -1.33
C ARG A 100 -14.47 0.96 0.07
N ARG A 101 -13.73 -0.14 0.21
CA ARG A 101 -13.30 -0.63 1.52
C ARG A 101 -11.90 -1.21 1.45
N ILE A 102 -11.03 -0.74 2.33
CA ILE A 102 -9.73 -1.34 2.55
C ILE A 102 -9.84 -2.29 3.75
N LEU A 103 -9.61 -3.57 3.51
CA LEU A 103 -9.32 -4.52 4.57
C LEU A 103 -7.82 -4.53 4.83
N TYR A 104 -7.48 -4.63 6.10
CA TYR A 104 -6.11 -4.69 6.52
C TYR A 104 -5.91 -5.58 7.71
N TYR A 105 -4.79 -6.29 7.70
CA TYR A 105 -4.50 -7.36 8.65
C TYR A 105 -3.21 -7.09 9.44
N ALA A 106 -2.26 -6.40 8.81
CA ALA A 106 -0.98 -6.08 9.44
C ALA A 106 -1.16 -5.11 10.62
N GLN A 107 -0.58 -5.44 11.77
CA GLN A 107 -0.58 -4.59 12.97
C GLN A 107 0.86 -4.25 13.41
N PRO A 108 1.10 -3.07 14.02
CA PRO A 108 2.41 -2.71 14.55
C PRO A 108 2.99 -3.78 15.47
N GLY A 109 4.28 -4.08 15.31
CA GLY A 109 4.99 -5.13 16.03
C GLY A 109 4.84 -6.54 15.47
N GLN A 110 3.94 -6.76 14.50
CA GLN A 110 3.80 -8.05 13.83
C GLN A 110 5.02 -8.35 12.94
N GLN A 111 5.50 -9.59 12.97
CA GLN A 111 6.51 -10.07 12.04
C GLN A 111 5.85 -10.64 10.79
N LEU A 112 6.25 -10.14 9.62
CA LEU A 112 5.77 -10.58 8.31
C LEU A 112 6.90 -11.25 7.54
N LYS A 113 6.57 -12.30 6.80
CA LYS A 113 7.42 -12.83 5.74
C LYS A 113 7.09 -12.10 4.44
N GLN A 114 8.11 -11.95 3.59
CA GLN A 114 7.91 -11.47 2.23
C GLN A 114 6.77 -12.25 1.57
N ASN A 115 5.92 -11.57 0.80
CA ASN A 115 4.72 -12.09 0.13
C ASN A 115 3.54 -12.50 1.03
N ASP A 116 3.63 -12.37 2.36
CA ASP A 116 2.48 -12.52 3.25
C ASP A 116 1.37 -11.54 2.86
N GLU A 117 0.12 -11.95 3.00
CA GLU A 117 -1.04 -11.08 2.75
C GLU A 117 -1.18 -10.06 3.88
N ILE A 118 -1.18 -8.78 3.54
CA ILE A 118 -1.24 -7.67 4.51
C ILE A 118 -2.56 -6.90 4.45
N GLY A 119 -3.30 -7.04 3.35
CA GLY A 119 -4.59 -6.40 3.19
C GLY A 119 -5.26 -6.74 1.86
N PHE A 120 -6.48 -6.25 1.70
CA PHE A 120 -7.31 -6.49 0.54
C PHE A 120 -8.18 -5.27 0.23
N ILE A 121 -8.27 -4.88 -1.04
CA ILE A 121 -9.13 -3.78 -1.47
C ILE A 121 -10.44 -4.35 -2.04
N ARG A 122 -11.58 -4.15 -1.37
CA ARG A 122 -12.87 -4.72 -1.79
C ARG A 122 -13.62 -3.80 -2.73
N PHE A 123 -14.16 -4.38 -3.79
CA PHE A 123 -15.25 -3.78 -4.54
C PHE A 123 -16.54 -3.85 -3.74
N GLY A 124 -17.33 -2.79 -3.79
CA GLY A 124 -18.69 -2.83 -3.28
C GLY A 124 -19.54 -3.70 -4.21
N SER A 125 -20.26 -4.66 -3.63
CA SER A 125 -21.30 -5.42 -4.33
C SER A 125 -22.64 -5.13 -3.64
N ARG A 126 -23.71 -5.03 -4.44
CA ARG A 126 -25.10 -4.99 -3.98
C ARG A 126 -25.80 -6.22 -4.54
N VAL A 127 -26.62 -6.87 -3.71
CA VAL A 127 -27.64 -7.84 -4.16
C VAL A 127 -28.96 -7.13 -4.39
#